data_AF-A0A6L3N2U9-F1
#
_entry.id   AF-A0A6L3N2U9-F1
#
_cell.length_a   1.000
_cell.length_b   1.000
_cell.length_c   1.000
_cell.angle_alpha   90.00
_cell.angle_beta   90.00
_cell.angle_gamma   90.00
#
_symmetry.space_group_name_H-M   'P 1'
#
loop_
_entity.id
_entity.type
_entity.pdbx_description
1 polymer ?
#
loop_
_entity_poly.entity_id
_entity_poly.type
_entity_poly.pdbx_seq_one_letter_code
_entity_poly.pdbx_strand_id
1 'polypeptide(L)'
;MNLRFELPRRAMPARIVLAAAAAAALLSGCNSLYSEGATAGAGIAGAAIASKVTNNAAVATGIGLGAVAGARAGVQYTQRVAHRYTQAQIATAAGPLDVGGVAPWTTNHSFPIEDNEHGRVTVSRMISIGPLDCKEIVFSVDTPAKPDAAAQSAFYVATICRDGPQWKWASAEPATERWGALQ
;
A
#
# COMPACT_ATOMS: atom_id res chain seq x y z
N MET A 1 -2.41 -47.15 -44.09
CA MET A 1 -1.21 -47.25 -43.24
C MET A 1 -1.28 -46.11 -42.23
N ASN A 2 -1.79 -46.36 -41.02
CA ASN A 2 -2.00 -45.34 -39.99
C ASN A 2 -0.96 -45.51 -38.88
N LEU A 3 -0.01 -44.58 -38.79
CA LEU A 3 0.99 -44.55 -37.72
C LEU A 3 0.39 -43.80 -36.51
N ARG A 4 0.11 -44.54 -35.44
CA ARG A 4 -0.21 -43.97 -34.12
C ARG A 4 1.10 -43.56 -33.45
N PHE A 5 1.29 -42.26 -33.22
CA PHE A 5 2.29 -41.75 -32.29
C PHE A 5 1.74 -41.87 -30.87
N GLU A 6 2.23 -42.84 -30.10
CA GLU A 6 2.07 -42.83 -28.64
C GLU A 6 3.23 -42.04 -28.03
N LEU A 7 2.91 -40.90 -27.40
CA LEU A 7 3.87 -40.16 -26.57
C LEU A 7 4.04 -40.87 -25.22
N PRO A 8 5.28 -41.11 -24.76
CA PRO A 8 5.51 -41.82 -23.51
C PRO A 8 5.10 -40.96 -22.31
N ARG A 9 4.20 -41.49 -21.48
CA ARG A 9 3.76 -40.89 -20.23
C ARG A 9 4.89 -41.05 -19.18
N ARG A 10 5.85 -40.13 -19.16
CA ARG A 10 6.84 -40.05 -18.08
C ARG A 10 6.11 -39.66 -16.79
N ALA A 11 5.96 -40.62 -15.88
CA ALA A 11 5.49 -40.37 -14.52
C ALA A 11 6.53 -39.52 -13.79
N MET A 12 6.35 -38.22 -13.83
CA MET A 12 7.18 -37.28 -13.09
C MET A 12 6.90 -37.49 -11.60
N PRO A 13 7.92 -37.78 -10.77
CA PRO A 13 7.69 -38.09 -9.36
C PRO A 13 7.05 -36.87 -8.68
N ALA A 14 6.00 -37.09 -7.89
CA ALA A 14 5.20 -36.04 -7.26
C ALA A 14 6.05 -35.00 -6.49
N ARG A 15 7.21 -35.42 -5.97
CA ARG A 15 8.19 -34.55 -5.30
C ARG A 15 8.82 -33.51 -6.22
N ILE A 16 9.08 -33.83 -7.49
CA ILE A 16 9.62 -32.87 -8.47
C ILE A 16 8.53 -31.89 -8.89
N VAL A 17 7.28 -32.34 -9.02
CA VAL A 17 6.14 -31.45 -9.31
C VAL A 17 5.88 -30.49 -8.14
N LEU A 18 5.91 -30.98 -6.89
CA LEU A 18 5.79 -30.16 -5.68
C LEU A 18 6.96 -29.18 -5.51
N ALA A 19 8.20 -29.61 -5.77
CA ALA A 19 9.36 -28.74 -5.70
C ALA A 19 9.34 -27.67 -6.80
N ALA A 20 8.92 -28.02 -8.03
CA ALA A 20 8.77 -27.07 -9.12
C ALA A 20 7.62 -26.07 -8.86
N ALA A 21 6.51 -26.50 -8.26
CA ALA A 21 5.41 -25.62 -7.86
C ALA A 21 5.82 -24.68 -6.71
N ALA A 22 6.57 -25.17 -5.72
CA ALA A 22 7.11 -24.36 -4.64
C ALA A 22 8.14 -23.35 -5.14
N ALA A 23 9.02 -23.75 -6.06
CA ALA A 23 9.97 -22.85 -6.69
C ALA A 23 9.25 -21.78 -7.54
N ALA A 24 8.26 -22.17 -8.36
CA ALA A 24 7.49 -21.23 -9.17
C ALA A 24 6.72 -20.20 -8.32
N ALA A 25 6.22 -20.59 -7.14
CA ALA A 25 5.57 -19.68 -6.20
C ALA A 25 6.53 -18.69 -5.53
N LEU A 26 7.81 -19.06 -5.36
CA LEU A 26 8.84 -18.17 -4.81
C LEU A 26 9.37 -17.17 -5.84
N LEU A 27 9.24 -17.45 -7.14
CA LEU A 27 9.72 -16.61 -8.24
C LEU A 27 8.75 -15.48 -8.63
N SER A 28 7.49 -15.48 -8.16
CA SER A 28 6.49 -14.45 -8.49
C SER A 28 6.33 -13.31 -7.48
N GLY A 29 7.04 -13.34 -6.34
CA GLY A 29 6.81 -12.44 -5.20
C GLY A 29 7.93 -11.42 -4.97
N CYS A 30 8.16 -10.49 -5.90
CA CYS A 30 9.04 -9.32 -5.65
C CYS A 30 8.27 -8.06 -5.21
N ASN A 31 6.94 -8.04 -5.29
CA ASN A 31 6.13 -6.89 -4.90
C ASN A 31 5.34 -7.20 -3.62
N SER A 32 5.80 -6.62 -2.50
CA SER A 32 5.19 -6.65 -1.17
C SER A 32 5.51 -7.86 -0.28
N LEU A 33 6.80 -8.03 0.00
CA LEU A 33 7.33 -8.90 1.07
C LEU A 33 6.58 -8.69 2.41
N TYR A 34 6.13 -7.46 2.69
CA TYR A 34 5.40 -7.11 3.92
C TYR A 34 3.98 -7.69 3.96
N SER A 35 3.15 -7.45 2.93
CA SER A 35 1.77 -7.96 2.89
C SER A 35 1.73 -9.48 2.73
N GLU A 36 2.57 -10.01 1.84
CA GLU A 36 2.65 -11.45 1.59
C GLU A 36 3.27 -12.19 2.79
N GLY A 37 4.31 -11.63 3.41
CA GLY A 37 4.91 -12.17 4.62
C GLY A 37 3.96 -12.17 5.81
N ALA A 38 3.20 -11.09 6.01
CA ALA A 38 2.21 -10.99 7.08
C ALA A 38 1.09 -12.04 6.91
N THR A 39 0.58 -12.22 5.69
CA THR A 39 -0.50 -13.18 5.41
C THR A 39 -0.04 -14.63 5.42
N ALA A 40 1.12 -14.93 4.82
CA ALA A 40 1.72 -16.25 4.86
C ALA A 40 2.10 -16.65 6.29
N GLY A 41 2.74 -15.75 7.04
CA GLY A 41 3.10 -15.97 8.45
C GLY A 41 1.87 -16.20 9.33
N ALA A 42 0.82 -15.40 9.16
CA ALA A 42 -0.43 -15.59 9.90
C ALA A 42 -1.16 -16.89 9.53
N GLY A 43 -1.12 -17.32 8.27
CA GLY A 43 -1.69 -18.61 7.85
C GLY A 43 -0.95 -19.80 8.45
N ILE A 44 0.38 -19.77 8.45
CA ILE A 44 1.22 -20.83 9.02
C ILE A 44 1.07 -20.88 10.55
N ALA A 45 1.15 -19.74 11.22
CA ALA A 45 0.96 -19.66 12.67
C ALA A 45 -0.48 -20.03 13.07
N GLY A 46 -1.48 -19.57 12.32
CA GLY A 46 -2.89 -19.90 12.54
C GLY A 46 -3.17 -21.39 12.44
N ALA A 47 -2.59 -22.07 11.44
CA ALA A 47 -2.67 -23.52 11.30
C ALA A 47 -1.97 -24.27 12.45
N ALA A 48 -0.81 -23.78 12.90
CA ALA A 48 -0.05 -24.36 14.01
C ALA A 48 -0.72 -24.18 15.38
N ILE A 49 -1.45 -23.07 15.58
CA ILE A 49 -2.26 -22.86 16.78
C ILE A 49 -3.51 -23.73 16.68
N ALA A 50 -4.21 -23.72 15.54
CA ALA A 50 -5.42 -24.50 15.32
C ALA A 50 -5.22 -25.99 15.63
N SER A 51 -4.10 -26.58 15.19
CA SER A 51 -3.78 -28.00 15.43
C SER A 51 -3.52 -28.33 16.91
N LYS A 52 -3.26 -27.34 17.76
CA LYS A 52 -3.11 -27.52 19.21
C LYS A 52 -4.43 -27.39 19.98
N VAL A 53 -5.42 -26.70 19.43
CA VAL A 53 -6.69 -26.40 20.13
C VAL A 53 -7.88 -27.18 19.60
N THR A 54 -7.80 -27.73 18.38
CA THR A 54 -8.91 -28.50 17.80
C THR A 54 -8.42 -29.59 16.83
N ASN A 55 -9.14 -30.72 16.83
CA ASN A 55 -8.98 -31.78 15.83
C ASN A 55 -10.07 -31.71 14.74
N ASN A 56 -10.97 -30.71 14.80
CA ASN A 56 -11.99 -30.51 13.78
C ASN A 56 -11.42 -29.68 12.63
N ALA A 57 -11.38 -30.26 11.43
CA ALA A 57 -10.85 -29.61 10.23
C ALA A 57 -11.56 -28.30 9.89
N ALA A 58 -12.90 -28.24 10.03
CA ALA A 58 -13.67 -27.02 9.74
C ALA A 58 -13.32 -25.89 10.73
N VAL A 59 -13.16 -26.22 12.01
CA VAL A 59 -12.76 -25.23 13.03
C VAL A 59 -11.32 -24.77 12.79
N ALA A 60 -10.41 -25.69 12.45
CA ALA A 60 -9.03 -25.35 12.16
C ALA A 60 -8.89 -24.45 10.93
N THR A 61 -9.62 -24.75 9.85
CA THR A 61 -9.68 -23.89 8.67
C THR A 61 -10.28 -22.53 9.00
N GLY A 62 -11.33 -22.46 9.82
CA GLY A 62 -11.92 -21.20 10.28
C GLY A 62 -10.92 -20.31 11.02
N ILE A 63 -10.14 -20.88 11.94
CA ILE A 63 -9.07 -20.17 12.66
C ILE A 63 -7.99 -19.66 11.69
N GLY A 64 -7.55 -20.51 10.75
CA GLY A 64 -6.55 -20.13 9.76
C GLY A 64 -7.00 -18.98 8.85
N LEU A 65 -8.23 -19.06 8.32
CA LEU A 65 -8.82 -18.00 7.50
C LEU A 65 -9.02 -16.71 8.31
N GLY A 66 -9.44 -16.82 9.56
CA GLY A 66 -9.57 -15.68 10.47
C GLY A 66 -8.23 -14.99 10.74
N ALA A 67 -7.15 -15.75 10.98
CA ALA A 67 -5.81 -15.20 11.18
C ALA A 67 -5.28 -14.47 9.94
N VAL A 68 -5.45 -15.05 8.75
CA VAL A 68 -5.08 -14.41 7.48
C VAL A 68 -5.89 -13.13 7.24
N ALA A 69 -7.20 -13.17 7.48
CA ALA A 69 -8.07 -11.99 7.35
C ALA A 69 -7.65 -10.88 8.33
N GLY A 70 -7.35 -11.23 9.58
CA GLY A 70 -6.83 -10.30 10.59
C GLY A 70 -5.51 -9.67 10.17
N ALA A 71 -4.58 -10.46 9.63
CA ALA A 71 -3.31 -9.96 9.11
C ALA A 71 -3.51 -8.96 7.95
N ARG A 72 -4.39 -9.27 7.00
CA ARG A 72 -4.74 -8.35 5.90
C ARG A 72 -5.34 -7.04 6.42
N ALA A 73 -6.28 -7.13 7.36
CA ALA A 73 -6.89 -5.95 7.97
C ALA A 73 -5.84 -5.11 8.71
N GLY A 74 -4.90 -5.75 9.39
CA GLY A 74 -3.76 -5.10 10.04
C GLY A 74 -2.87 -4.34 9.05
N VAL A 75 -2.46 -4.98 7.95
CA VAL A 75 -1.65 -4.34 6.89
C VAL A 75 -2.39 -3.15 6.28
N GLN A 76 -3.67 -3.30 5.95
CA GLN A 76 -4.47 -2.20 5.41
C GLN A 76 -4.65 -1.04 6.41
N TYR A 77 -4.71 -1.36 7.70
CA TYR A 77 -4.75 -0.33 8.75
C TYR A 77 -3.43 0.43 8.82
N THR A 78 -2.28 -0.24 8.79
CA THR A 78 -0.98 0.43 8.85
C THR A 78 -0.73 1.30 7.62
N GLN A 79 -1.08 0.83 6.42
CA GLN A 79 -1.06 1.63 5.19
C GLN A 79 -1.91 2.91 5.32
N ARG A 80 -3.15 2.79 5.81
CA ARG A 80 -4.01 3.96 6.04
C ARG A 80 -3.41 4.96 7.03
N VAL A 81 -2.75 4.48 8.08
CA VAL A 81 -2.07 5.36 9.05
C VAL A 81 -0.91 6.11 8.40
N ALA A 82 -0.07 5.42 7.62
CA ALA A 82 1.05 6.03 6.91
C ALA A 82 0.56 7.08 5.89
N HIS A 83 -0.44 6.74 5.07
CA HIS A 83 -1.04 7.69 4.12
C HIS A 83 -1.62 8.94 4.81
N ARG A 84 -2.35 8.76 5.93
CA ARG A 84 -2.88 9.89 6.71
C ARG A 84 -1.78 10.78 7.28
N TYR A 85 -0.66 10.19 7.66
CA TYR A 85 0.50 10.94 8.12
C TYR A 85 1.08 11.81 7.00
N THR A 86 1.29 11.25 5.80
CA THR A 86 1.73 12.02 4.62
C THR A 86 0.78 13.16 4.29
N GLN A 87 -0.52 12.87 4.25
CA GLN A 87 -1.56 13.87 4.01
C GLN A 87 -1.54 15.01 5.03
N ALA A 88 -1.37 14.69 6.32
CA ALA A 88 -1.28 15.68 7.38
C ALA A 88 -0.05 16.58 7.24
N GLN A 89 1.10 16.03 6.83
CA GLN A 89 2.31 16.82 6.60
C GLN A 89 2.15 17.79 5.44
N ILE A 90 1.57 17.34 4.32
CA ILE A 90 1.27 18.20 3.17
C ILE A 90 0.28 19.30 3.55
N ALA A 91 -0.80 18.95 4.25
CA ALA A 91 -1.81 19.92 4.69
C ALA A 91 -1.22 20.97 5.66
N THR A 92 -0.34 20.55 6.56
CA THR A 92 0.37 21.44 7.49
C THR A 92 1.29 22.40 6.76
N ALA A 93 2.02 21.92 5.74
CA ALA A 93 2.92 22.75 4.93
C ALA A 93 2.14 23.76 4.06
N ALA A 94 1.01 23.35 3.50
CA ALA A 94 0.20 24.18 2.60
C ALA A 94 -0.73 25.17 3.34
N GLY A 95 -1.16 24.82 4.55
CA GLY A 95 -2.09 25.59 5.37
C GLY A 95 -1.79 27.10 5.49
N PRO A 96 -0.55 27.50 5.86
CA PRO A 96 -0.20 28.91 6.03
C PRO A 96 0.08 29.64 4.70
N LEU A 97 0.12 28.95 3.55
CA LEU A 97 0.46 29.58 2.27
C LEU A 97 -0.72 30.37 1.71
N ASP A 98 -0.46 31.55 1.17
CA ASP A 98 -1.39 32.25 0.28
C ASP A 98 -1.46 31.57 -1.09
N VAL A 99 -2.46 31.94 -1.90
CA VAL A 99 -2.57 31.45 -3.29
C VAL A 99 -1.30 31.79 -4.07
N GLY A 100 -0.71 30.79 -4.74
CA GLY A 100 0.57 30.88 -5.43
C GLY A 100 1.81 30.68 -4.54
N GLY A 101 1.65 30.63 -3.21
CA GLY A 101 2.71 30.29 -2.28
C GLY A 101 3.19 28.85 -2.49
N VAL A 102 4.47 28.58 -2.21
CA VAL A 102 5.08 27.25 -2.34
C VAL A 102 5.85 26.92 -1.06
N ALA A 103 5.67 25.71 -0.54
CA ALA A 103 6.44 25.21 0.61
C ALA A 103 6.96 23.78 0.35
N PRO A 104 8.12 23.41 0.92
CA PRO A 104 8.55 22.02 0.95
C PRO A 104 7.73 21.22 1.97
N TRP A 105 7.59 19.93 1.74
CA TRP A 105 7.04 18.98 2.71
C TRP A 105 7.89 17.70 2.71
N THR A 106 7.88 16.98 3.83
CA THR A 106 8.55 15.68 3.97
C THR A 106 7.87 14.84 5.03
N THR A 107 7.98 13.52 4.88
CA THR A 107 7.53 12.53 5.86
C THR A 107 8.73 11.81 6.41
N ASN A 108 8.79 11.67 7.74
CA ASN A 108 9.79 10.86 8.40
C ASN A 108 9.09 9.77 9.24
N HIS A 109 9.10 8.54 8.74
CA HIS A 109 8.49 7.41 9.41
C HIS A 109 9.50 6.79 10.39
N SER A 110 9.10 6.60 11.64
CA SER A 110 9.92 5.92 12.66
C SER A 110 9.97 4.40 12.47
N PHE A 111 9.04 3.84 11.70
CA PHE A 111 9.00 2.42 11.36
C PHE A 111 8.85 2.27 9.83
N PRO A 112 9.79 1.60 9.15
CA PRO A 112 9.87 1.59 7.68
C PRO A 112 8.85 0.62 7.06
N ILE A 113 7.57 1.02 7.09
CA ILE A 113 6.51 0.37 6.29
C ILE A 113 6.36 1.05 4.93
N GLU A 114 6.55 2.37 4.87
CA GLU A 114 6.56 3.19 3.66
C GLU A 114 7.86 4.00 3.59
N ASP A 115 8.29 4.34 2.37
CA ASP A 115 9.48 5.15 2.14
C ASP A 115 9.30 6.58 2.70
N ASN A 116 10.40 7.22 3.08
CA ASN A 116 10.37 8.63 3.45
C ASN A 116 10.26 9.50 2.20
N GLU A 117 9.10 10.10 2.01
CA GLU A 117 8.81 10.95 0.86
C GLU A 117 9.10 12.42 1.16
N HIS A 118 9.28 13.17 0.08
CA HIS A 118 9.45 14.61 0.10
C HIS A 118 8.95 15.23 -1.21
N GLY A 119 8.71 16.53 -1.17
CA GLY A 119 8.41 17.29 -2.37
C GLY A 119 8.03 18.72 -2.05
N ARG A 120 7.25 19.33 -2.95
CA ARG A 120 6.73 20.69 -2.77
C ARG A 120 5.23 20.70 -2.87
N VAL A 121 4.60 21.66 -2.20
CA VAL A 121 3.16 21.91 -2.29
C VAL A 121 2.93 23.40 -2.55
N THR A 122 1.93 23.69 -3.38
CA THR A 122 1.47 25.05 -3.67
C THR A 122 -0.04 25.13 -3.59
N VAL A 123 -0.56 26.31 -3.25
CA VAL A 123 -2.00 26.59 -3.25
C VAL A 123 -2.38 27.15 -4.62
N SER A 124 -3.16 26.41 -5.40
CA SER A 124 -3.61 26.86 -6.73
C SER A 124 -4.75 27.87 -6.64
N ARG A 125 -5.70 27.65 -5.72
CA ARG A 125 -6.86 28.53 -5.50
C ARG A 125 -7.53 28.28 -4.15
N MET A 126 -8.32 29.26 -3.71
CA MET A 126 -9.31 29.07 -2.65
C MET A 126 -10.57 28.45 -3.26
N ILE A 127 -11.10 27.39 -2.65
CA ILE A 127 -12.30 26.68 -3.13
C ILE A 127 -13.56 27.20 -2.43
N SER A 128 -13.46 27.53 -1.15
CA SER A 128 -14.57 28.08 -0.36
C SER A 128 -14.03 29.13 0.60
N ILE A 129 -14.82 30.20 0.74
CA ILE A 129 -14.58 31.34 1.64
C ILE A 129 -15.91 31.61 2.35
N GLY A 130 -15.96 31.44 3.67
CA GLY A 130 -17.20 31.56 4.45
C GLY A 130 -17.22 30.60 5.65
N PRO A 131 -18.25 29.74 5.82
CA PRO A 131 -18.30 28.81 6.95
C PRO A 131 -17.22 27.71 6.88
N LEU A 132 -16.62 27.50 5.70
CA LEU A 132 -15.51 26.56 5.48
C LEU A 132 -14.42 27.27 4.66
N ASP A 133 -13.23 27.37 5.23
CA ASP A 133 -12.03 27.83 4.53
C ASP A 133 -11.34 26.62 3.90
N CYS A 134 -11.42 26.49 2.57
CA CYS A 134 -10.80 25.37 1.84
C CYS A 134 -9.91 25.86 0.71
N LYS A 135 -8.80 25.14 0.48
CA LYS A 135 -7.80 25.42 -0.55
C LYS A 135 -7.63 24.21 -1.45
N GLU A 136 -7.51 24.48 -2.74
CA GLU A 136 -6.97 23.53 -3.70
C GLU A 136 -5.45 23.63 -3.66
N ILE A 137 -4.80 22.48 -3.58
CA ILE A 137 -3.36 22.36 -3.55
C ILE A 137 -2.88 21.48 -4.69
N VAL A 138 -1.72 21.84 -5.24
CA VAL A 138 -0.95 20.99 -6.15
C VAL A 138 0.34 20.63 -5.45
N PHE A 139 0.68 19.36 -5.38
CA PHE A 139 1.91 18.92 -4.74
C PHE A 139 2.68 17.92 -5.60
N SER A 140 4.00 17.93 -5.47
CA SER A 140 4.90 16.94 -6.06
C SER A 140 5.33 15.92 -5.02
N VAL A 141 5.58 14.69 -5.47
CA VAL A 141 6.40 13.69 -4.78
C VAL A 141 7.66 13.52 -5.61
N ASP A 142 8.79 13.85 -5.02
CA ASP A 142 10.08 13.87 -5.71
C ASP A 142 10.81 12.54 -5.48
N THR A 143 11.26 11.94 -6.57
CA THR A 143 12.07 10.72 -6.59
C THR A 143 13.51 11.12 -6.92
N PRO A 144 14.48 10.83 -6.04
CA PRO A 144 15.87 11.16 -6.29
C PRO A 144 16.44 10.35 -7.46
N ALA A 145 17.45 10.90 -8.13
CA ALA A 145 18.15 10.19 -9.19
C ALA A 145 18.81 8.91 -8.66
N LYS A 146 18.67 7.82 -9.42
CA LYS A 146 19.38 6.56 -9.23
C LYS A 146 20.42 6.40 -10.35
N PRO A 147 21.43 5.53 -10.21
CA PRO A 147 22.47 5.35 -11.23
C PRO A 147 21.96 5.09 -12.66
N ASP A 148 20.76 4.53 -12.77
CA ASP A 148 20.07 4.12 -14.00
C ASP A 148 18.77 4.91 -14.28
N ALA A 149 18.40 5.88 -13.44
CA ALA A 149 17.17 6.64 -13.59
C ALA A 149 17.34 8.12 -13.16
N ALA A 150 16.89 9.03 -14.01
CA ALA A 150 16.88 10.46 -13.70
C ALA A 150 15.93 10.76 -12.53
N ALA A 151 16.15 11.89 -11.84
CA ALA A 151 15.21 12.40 -10.86
C ALA A 151 13.85 12.70 -11.53
N GLN A 152 12.76 12.38 -10.85
CA GLN A 152 11.41 12.54 -11.36
C GLN A 152 10.49 13.12 -10.29
N SER A 153 9.52 13.94 -10.71
CA SER A 153 8.48 14.48 -9.82
C SER A 153 7.12 14.04 -10.35
N ALA A 154 6.34 13.38 -9.51
CA ALA A 154 4.94 13.06 -9.79
C ALA A 154 4.04 14.13 -9.15
N PHE A 155 3.10 14.69 -9.92
CA PHE A 155 2.24 15.78 -9.47
C PHE A 155 0.82 15.31 -9.21
N TYR A 156 0.21 15.86 -8.15
CA TYR A 156 -1.11 15.49 -7.69
C TYR A 156 -1.90 16.73 -7.25
N VAL A 157 -3.22 16.66 -7.36
CA VAL A 157 -4.14 17.72 -6.90
C VAL A 157 -4.93 17.20 -5.72
N ALA A 158 -5.12 18.07 -4.72
CA ALA A 158 -5.93 17.77 -3.55
C ALA A 158 -6.63 19.01 -3.00
N THR A 159 -7.57 18.79 -2.10
CA THR A 159 -8.25 19.83 -1.32
C THR A 159 -7.92 19.66 0.16
N ILE A 160 -7.59 20.76 0.81
CA ILE A 160 -7.48 20.87 2.26
C ILE A 160 -8.51 21.86 2.80
N CYS A 161 -9.04 21.60 3.98
CA CYS A 161 -9.98 22.50 4.65
C CYS A 161 -9.50 22.79 6.07
N ARG A 162 -9.82 23.99 6.54
CA ARG A 162 -9.50 24.44 7.89
C ARG A 162 -10.47 23.82 8.89
N ASP A 163 -9.92 23.15 9.90
CA ASP A 163 -10.64 22.61 11.05
C ASP A 163 -10.02 23.21 12.33
N GLY A 164 -10.67 24.26 12.84
CA GLY A 164 -10.13 25.07 13.93
C GLY A 164 -8.78 25.72 13.57
N PRO A 165 -7.72 25.50 14.38
CA PRO A 165 -6.39 26.04 14.10
C PRO A 165 -5.58 25.20 13.10
N GLN A 166 -6.11 24.06 12.63
CA GLN A 166 -5.38 23.10 11.81
C GLN A 166 -5.94 23.08 10.39
N TRP A 167 -5.09 22.73 9.41
CA TRP A 167 -5.53 22.41 8.06
C TRP A 167 -5.53 20.90 7.90
N LYS A 168 -6.64 20.34 7.44
CA LYS A 168 -6.84 18.90 7.27
C LYS A 168 -7.09 18.56 5.82
N TRP A 169 -6.66 17.35 5.44
CA TRP A 169 -7.00 16.75 4.17
C TRP A 169 -8.51 16.55 4.05
N ALA A 170 -9.10 16.99 2.94
CA ALA A 170 -10.55 16.94 2.74
C ALA A 170 -10.97 16.00 1.61
N SER A 171 -10.28 16.03 0.47
CA SER A 171 -10.50 15.11 -0.65
C SER A 171 -9.38 15.25 -1.68
N ALA A 172 -9.13 14.22 -2.47
CA ALA A 172 -8.21 14.32 -3.59
C ALA A 172 -8.69 13.52 -4.81
N GLU A 173 -9.05 14.25 -5.86
CA GLU A 173 -9.23 13.75 -7.23
C GLU A 173 -8.06 14.32 -8.04
N PRO A 174 -7.14 13.52 -8.63
CA PRO A 174 -7.19 12.08 -8.93
C PRO A 174 -6.33 11.22 -7.98
N ALA A 175 -6.41 11.38 -6.66
CA ALA A 175 -5.53 10.63 -5.73
C ALA A 175 -5.89 9.14 -5.57
N THR A 176 -6.93 8.66 -6.24
CA THR A 176 -7.27 7.23 -6.30
C THR A 176 -6.18 6.40 -6.96
N GLU A 177 -5.42 6.94 -7.93
CA GLU A 177 -4.32 6.20 -8.55
C GLU A 177 -3.15 5.94 -7.59
N ARG A 178 -2.94 6.82 -6.60
CA ARG A 178 -1.81 6.71 -5.66
C ARG A 178 -2.13 5.93 -4.38
N TRP A 179 -3.30 6.16 -3.78
CA TRP A 179 -3.65 5.57 -2.47
C TRP A 179 -4.89 4.65 -2.52
N GLY A 180 -5.45 4.41 -3.71
CA GLY A 180 -6.64 3.58 -3.88
C GLY A 180 -7.91 4.15 -3.25
N ALA A 181 -8.97 3.34 -3.16
CA ALA A 181 -10.26 3.70 -2.55
C ALA A 181 -10.24 3.75 -1.01
N LEU A 182 -9.06 3.73 -0.38
CA LEU A 182 -8.89 3.70 1.08
C LEU A 182 -8.67 5.09 1.69
N GLN A 183 -9.13 6.15 1.02
CA GLN A 183 -9.22 7.50 1.58
C GLN A 183 -10.03 7.51 2.89
#